data_AF-A0A7C4SYV2-F1
#
_entry.id   AF-A0A7C4SYV2-F1
#
_cell.length_a   1.000
_cell.length_b   1.000
_cell.length_c   1.000
_cell.angle_alpha   90.00
_cell.angle_beta   90.00
_cell.angle_gamma   90.00
#
_symmetry.space_group_name_H-M   'P 1'
#
loop_
_entity.id
_entity.type
_entity.pdbx_description
1 polymer ?
#
loop_
_entity_poly.entity_id
_entity_poly.type
_entity_poly.pdbx_seq_one_letter_code
_entity_poly.pdbx_strand_id
1 'polypeptide(L)'
;EVSNFARSTAFYSRHNQKYWNHIPYLGIGPAAHSFQDNVRWWNVSSVTEYGKRLNKGESPVAESETLSPEQLRAERLMLGFRTRHGIELSFFDNSSPTKEVLAQLAASQLIRISCNRVMPTTRGLLVADSIPSLFLSW
;
A
#
# COMPACT_ATOMS: atom_id res chain seq x y z
N GLU A 1 12.09 0.83 -2.07
CA GLU A 1 10.85 1.64 -2.13
C GLU A 1 11.18 3.06 -1.68
N VAL A 2 10.24 3.99 -1.72
CA VAL A 2 10.51 5.41 -1.41
C VAL A 2 11.15 5.61 -0.03
N SER A 3 10.71 4.86 0.99
CA SER A 3 11.16 5.02 2.40
C SER A 3 12.13 3.95 2.91
N ASN A 4 12.44 2.92 2.11
CA ASN A 4 13.35 1.84 2.50
C ASN A 4 14.22 1.37 1.33
N PHE A 5 15.52 1.25 1.58
CA PHE A 5 16.50 0.78 0.60
C PHE A 5 17.04 -0.60 1.00
N ALA A 6 17.31 -1.44 0.00
CA ALA A 6 17.95 -2.73 0.18
C ALA A 6 18.84 -3.02 -1.01
N ARG A 7 20.09 -3.42 -0.74
CA ARG A 7 21.12 -3.67 -1.76
C ARG A 7 20.75 -4.82 -2.71
N SER A 8 20.09 -5.84 -2.21
CA SER A 8 19.61 -6.99 -2.98
C SER A 8 18.26 -7.46 -2.45
N THR A 9 17.58 -8.30 -3.23
CA THR A 9 16.28 -8.89 -2.86
C THR A 9 16.34 -9.71 -1.56
N ALA A 10 17.50 -10.30 -1.24
CA ALA A 10 17.69 -11.05 0.00
C ALA A 10 17.56 -10.17 1.26
N PHE A 11 17.75 -8.86 1.13
CA PHE A 11 17.66 -7.90 2.23
C PHE A 11 16.30 -7.19 2.30
N TYR A 12 15.28 -7.71 1.61
CA TYR A 12 13.96 -7.08 1.61
C TYR A 12 13.27 -7.29 2.94
N SER A 13 12.79 -6.20 3.55
CA SER A 13 11.98 -6.29 4.78
C SER A 13 10.72 -7.11 4.51
N ARG A 14 10.70 -8.34 5.01
CA ARG A 14 9.53 -9.23 4.91
C ARG A 14 8.29 -8.60 5.55
N HIS A 15 8.49 -7.83 6.61
CA HIS A 15 7.43 -7.11 7.30
C HIS A 15 6.80 -6.05 6.39
N ASN A 16 7.62 -5.17 5.81
CA ASN A 16 7.10 -4.08 4.98
C ASN A 16 6.45 -4.61 3.70
N GLN A 17 7.00 -5.68 3.11
CA GLN A 17 6.40 -6.35 1.96
C GLN A 17 4.97 -6.86 2.24
N LYS A 18 4.64 -7.25 3.48
CA LYS A 18 3.26 -7.66 3.81
C LYS A 18 2.28 -6.50 3.69
N TYR A 19 2.61 -5.35 4.29
CA TYR A 19 1.77 -4.15 4.21
C TYR A 19 1.56 -3.70 2.77
N TRP A 20 2.62 -3.67 1.96
CA TRP A 20 2.55 -3.18 0.58
C TRP A 20 1.77 -4.08 -0.37
N ASN A 21 1.69 -5.38 -0.05
CA ASN A 21 1.00 -6.36 -0.88
C ASN A 21 -0.37 -6.78 -0.29
N HIS A 22 -0.90 -6.03 0.69
CA HIS A 22 -2.16 -6.34 1.38
C HIS A 22 -2.23 -7.80 1.89
N ILE A 23 -1.09 -8.36 2.30
CA ILE A 23 -1.04 -9.70 2.88
C ILE A 23 -1.57 -9.61 4.31
N PRO A 24 -2.51 -10.47 4.75
CA PRO A 24 -3.02 -10.43 6.12
C PRO A 24 -1.92 -10.46 7.19
N TYR A 25 -2.10 -9.64 8.22
CA TYR A 25 -1.17 -9.55 9.34
C TYR A 25 -1.88 -9.21 10.65
N LEU A 26 -1.32 -9.70 11.75
CA LEU A 26 -1.74 -9.39 13.10
C LEU A 26 -0.69 -8.48 13.77
N GLY A 27 -1.14 -7.31 14.21
CA GLY A 27 -0.36 -6.38 15.02
C GLY A 27 -0.51 -6.68 16.50
N ILE A 28 0.63 -6.83 17.19
CA ILE A 28 0.69 -7.08 18.62
C ILE A 28 1.38 -5.90 19.29
N GLY A 29 0.78 -5.44 20.39
CA GLY A 29 1.24 -4.30 21.16
C GLY A 29 0.35 -3.05 21.03
N PRO A 30 0.61 -2.02 21.84
CA PRO A 30 -0.13 -0.76 21.82
C PRO A 30 -0.03 -0.07 20.45
N ALA A 31 -1.14 0.51 19.99
CA ALA A 31 -1.29 1.14 18.66
C ALA A 31 -1.00 0.22 17.46
N ALA A 32 -0.71 -1.06 17.67
CA ALA A 32 -0.40 -1.98 16.59
C ALA A 32 -1.65 -2.19 15.73
N HIS A 33 -1.46 -2.06 14.42
CA HIS A 33 -2.51 -2.30 13.43
C HIS A 33 -2.46 -3.73 12.96
N SER A 34 -3.61 -4.24 12.55
CA SER A 34 -3.82 -5.53 11.92
C SER A 34 -4.66 -5.36 10.67
N PHE A 35 -4.56 -6.31 9.75
CA PHE A 35 -5.32 -6.31 8.52
C PHE A 35 -5.68 -7.73 8.10
N GLN A 36 -6.96 -7.97 7.81
CA GLN A 36 -7.46 -9.22 7.27
C GLN A 36 -8.81 -8.98 6.60
N ASP A 37 -9.05 -9.60 5.44
CA ASP A 37 -10.35 -9.61 4.74
C ASP A 37 -10.96 -8.20 4.57
N ASN A 38 -10.13 -7.24 4.15
CA ASN A 38 -10.46 -5.81 3.97
C ASN A 38 -10.81 -5.04 5.25
N VAL A 39 -10.67 -5.66 6.42
CA VAL A 39 -10.82 -5.01 7.71
C VAL A 39 -9.45 -4.63 8.25
N ARG A 40 -9.29 -3.36 8.62
CA ARG A 40 -8.14 -2.85 9.37
C ARG A 40 -8.60 -2.52 10.78
N TRP A 41 -7.87 -2.98 11.79
CA TRP A 41 -8.16 -2.66 13.18
C TRP A 41 -6.88 -2.37 13.93
N TRP A 42 -7.00 -1.67 15.05
CA TRP A 42 -5.84 -1.28 15.86
C TRP A 42 -6.11 -1.37 17.34
N ASN A 43 -5.05 -1.70 18.06
CA ASN A 43 -5.09 -1.76 19.51
C ASN A 43 -5.09 -0.36 20.12
N VAL A 44 -5.59 -0.26 21.35
CA VAL A 44 -5.45 0.97 22.16
C VAL A 44 -4.00 1.44 22.18
N SER A 45 -3.80 2.75 22.01
CA SER A 45 -2.46 3.35 21.96
C SER A 45 -1.80 3.47 23.33
N SER A 46 -2.61 3.60 24.39
CA SER A 46 -2.12 3.63 25.76
C SER A 46 -1.55 2.27 26.17
N VAL A 47 -0.25 2.25 26.48
CA VAL A 47 0.45 1.07 27.01
C VAL A 47 -0.24 0.53 28.27
N THR A 48 -0.64 1.45 29.17
CA THR A 48 -1.32 1.09 30.42
C THR A 48 -2.67 0.45 30.16
N GLU A 49 -3.46 1.01 29.24
CA GLU A 49 -4.78 0.45 28.91
C GLU A 49 -4.66 -0.89 28.18
N TYR A 50 -3.70 -1.01 27.27
CA TYR A 50 -3.38 -2.26 26.58
C TYR A 50 -3.09 -3.38 27.59
N GLY A 51 -2.19 -3.12 28.53
CA GLY A 51 -1.85 -4.08 29.59
C GLY A 51 -3.03 -4.42 30.50
N LYS A 52 -3.85 -3.43 30.87
CA LYS A 52 -5.06 -3.65 31.69
C LYS A 52 -6.07 -4.57 31.02
N ARG A 53 -6.37 -4.34 29.74
CA ARG A 53 -7.32 -5.17 28.97
C ARG A 53 -6.81 -6.61 28.86
N LEU A 54 -5.54 -6.78 28.49
CA LEU A 54 -4.93 -8.11 28.41
C LEU A 54 -4.96 -8.86 29.75
N ASN A 55 -4.63 -8.19 30.86
CA ASN A 55 -4.66 -8.80 32.20
C ASN A 55 -6.07 -9.23 32.63
N LYS A 56 -7.12 -8.64 32.05
CA LYS A 56 -8.52 -9.01 32.26
C LYS A 56 -9.04 -10.05 31.26
N GLY A 57 -8.24 -10.46 30.28
CA GLY A 57 -8.68 -11.31 29.17
C GLY A 57 -9.59 -10.58 28.16
N GLU A 58 -9.59 -9.25 28.17
CA GLU A 58 -10.38 -8.42 27.26
C GLU A 58 -9.61 -8.14 25.96
N SER A 59 -10.35 -7.89 24.87
CA SER A 59 -9.74 -7.53 23.58
C SER A 59 -9.05 -6.16 23.67
N PRO A 60 -7.78 -6.04 23.23
CA PRO A 60 -7.09 -4.75 23.21
C PRO A 60 -7.50 -3.85 22.04
N VAL A 61 -8.39 -4.32 21.15
CA VAL A 61 -8.84 -3.55 19.98
C VAL A 61 -9.57 -2.29 20.44
N ALA A 62 -9.12 -1.15 19.93
CA ALA A 62 -9.75 0.14 20.16
C ALA A 62 -10.87 0.37 19.15
N GLU A 63 -10.52 0.28 17.87
CA GLU A 63 -11.39 0.59 16.74
C GLU A 63 -11.00 -0.26 15.51
N SER A 64 -11.89 -0.24 14.52
CA SER A 64 -11.73 -0.92 13.24
C SER A 64 -12.44 -0.17 12.13
N GLU A 65 -11.97 -0.34 10.91
CA GLU A 65 -12.61 0.11 9.69
C GLU A 65 -12.68 -1.03 8.67
N THR A 66 -13.74 -1.01 7.85
CA THR A 66 -13.86 -1.86 6.67
C THR A 66 -13.54 -1.03 5.44
N LEU A 67 -12.48 -1.40 4.72
CA LEU A 67 -12.05 -0.69 3.54
C LEU A 67 -12.99 -0.99 2.37
N SER A 68 -13.48 0.06 1.71
CA SER A 68 -14.25 -0.05 0.49
C SER A 68 -13.38 -0.57 -0.67
N PRO A 69 -13.98 -1.14 -1.74
CA PRO A 69 -13.23 -1.50 -2.95
C PRO A 69 -12.43 -0.34 -3.54
N GLU A 70 -12.95 0.89 -3.44
CA GLU A 70 -12.28 2.10 -3.90
C GLU A 70 -11.06 2.45 -3.03
N GLN A 71 -11.19 2.35 -1.70
CA GLN A 71 -10.08 2.57 -0.78
C GLN A 71 -8.96 1.55 -1.01
N LEU A 72 -9.30 0.27 -1.18
CA LEU A 72 -8.33 -0.78 -1.51
C LEU A 72 -7.64 -0.53 -2.86
N ARG A 73 -8.39 -0.06 -3.86
CA ARG A 73 -7.86 0.33 -5.17
C ARG A 73 -6.88 1.50 -5.03
N ALA A 74 -7.25 2.53 -4.27
CA ALA A 74 -6.41 3.68 -3.99
C ALA A 74 -5.13 3.30 -3.24
N GLU A 75 -5.24 2.49 -2.19
CA GLU A 75 -4.07 1.98 -1.45
C GLU A 75 -3.14 1.17 -2.35
N ARG A 76 -3.68 0.30 -3.22
CA ARG A 76 -2.86 -0.47 -4.15
C ARG A 76 -2.13 0.40 -5.17
N LEU A 77 -2.77 1.48 -5.64
CA LEU A 77 -2.12 2.48 -6.48
C LEU A 77 -0.98 3.19 -5.73
N MET A 78 -1.28 3.73 -4.55
CA MET A 78 -0.31 4.45 -3.71
C MET A 78 0.90 3.59 -3.36
N LEU A 79 0.68 2.39 -2.82
CA LEU A 79 1.75 1.51 -2.40
C LEU A 79 2.52 0.96 -3.60
N GLY A 80 1.82 0.55 -4.66
CA GLY A 80 2.42 0.02 -5.87
C GLY A 80 3.43 0.99 -6.50
N PHE A 81 3.04 2.26 -6.70
CA PHE A 81 3.91 3.29 -7.26
C PHE A 81 5.03 3.76 -6.32
N ARG A 82 4.93 3.51 -5.01
CA ARG A 82 6.03 3.73 -4.06
C ARG A 82 7.07 2.60 -4.07
N THR A 83 6.77 1.47 -4.72
CA THR A 83 7.72 0.38 -4.89
C THR A 83 8.29 0.32 -6.29
N ARG A 84 9.51 -0.22 -6.43
CA ARG A 84 10.10 -0.49 -7.75
C ARG A 84 9.31 -1.54 -8.56
N HIS A 85 8.49 -2.35 -7.89
CA HIS A 85 7.74 -3.44 -8.52
C HIS A 85 6.52 -2.94 -9.28
N GLY A 86 6.05 -1.73 -8.95
CA GLY A 86 4.91 -1.13 -9.60
C GLY A 86 3.66 -1.97 -9.43
N ILE A 87 2.80 -1.90 -10.44
CA ILE A 87 1.47 -2.51 -10.44
C ILE A 87 1.32 -3.36 -11.70
N GLU A 88 0.68 -4.51 -11.58
CA GLU A 88 0.29 -5.34 -12.74
C GLU A 88 -0.58 -4.53 -13.70
N LEU A 89 -0.31 -4.65 -15.01
CA LEU A 89 -1.02 -3.90 -16.04
C LEU A 89 -2.52 -4.23 -16.04
N SER A 90 -2.87 -5.48 -15.71
CA SER A 90 -4.26 -5.94 -15.58
C SER A 90 -5.06 -5.28 -14.46
N PHE A 91 -4.39 -4.57 -13.53
CA PHE A 91 -5.08 -3.77 -12.50
C PHE A 91 -5.73 -2.51 -13.09
N PHE A 92 -5.21 -2.02 -14.22
CA PHE A 92 -5.73 -0.87 -14.91
C PHE A 92 -6.83 -1.32 -15.87
N ASP A 93 -7.94 -0.59 -15.91
CA ASP A 93 -8.97 -0.83 -16.91
C ASP A 93 -8.48 -0.46 -18.32
N ASN A 94 -9.17 -0.99 -19.33
CA ASN A 94 -8.84 -0.74 -20.74
C ASN A 94 -9.48 0.52 -21.32
N SER A 95 -9.97 1.44 -20.47
CA SER A 95 -10.62 2.67 -20.91
C SER A 95 -9.62 3.63 -21.59
N SER A 96 -10.12 4.48 -22.49
CA SER A 96 -9.29 5.51 -23.13
C SER A 96 -8.63 6.46 -22.12
N PRO A 97 -9.33 6.97 -21.08
CA PRO A 97 -8.72 7.84 -20.06
C PRO A 97 -7.52 7.17 -19.36
N THR A 98 -7.66 5.91 -18.94
CA THR A 98 -6.56 5.18 -18.29
C THR A 98 -5.36 5.00 -19.22
N LYS A 99 -5.60 4.67 -20.49
CA LYS A 99 -4.54 4.53 -21.50
C LYS A 99 -3.82 5.85 -21.78
N GLU A 100 -4.56 6.96 -21.83
CA GLU A 100 -4.01 8.29 -22.03
C GLU A 100 -3.12 8.71 -20.85
N VAL A 101 -3.57 8.51 -19.61
CA VAL A 101 -2.77 8.79 -18.41
C VAL A 101 -1.48 7.96 -18.42
N LEU A 102 -1.56 6.67 -18.73
CA LEU A 102 -0.38 5.80 -18.83
C LEU A 102 0.57 6.27 -19.94
N ALA A 103 0.05 6.67 -21.11
CA ALA A 103 0.85 7.18 -22.20
C ALA A 103 1.57 8.50 -21.82
N GLN A 104 0.88 9.43 -21.15
CA GLN A 104 1.47 10.69 -20.69
C GLN A 104 2.57 10.49 -19.64
N LEU A 105 2.33 9.60 -18.67
CA LEU A 105 3.32 9.26 -17.65
C LEU A 105 4.56 8.58 -18.25
N ALA A 106 4.37 7.72 -19.25
CA ALA A 106 5.46 7.06 -19.98
C ALA A 106 6.25 8.06 -20.83
N ALA A 107 5.58 8.94 -21.57
CA ALA A 107 6.20 10.01 -22.35
C ALA A 107 7.03 10.97 -21.46
N SER A 108 6.53 11.24 -20.25
CA SER A 108 7.22 12.04 -19.23
C SER A 108 8.34 11.28 -18.49
N GLN A 109 8.60 10.02 -18.85
CA GLN A 109 9.58 9.14 -18.22
C GLN A 109 9.36 8.94 -16.71
N LEU A 110 8.12 9.08 -16.22
CA LEU A 110 7.77 8.84 -14.82
C LEU A 110 7.48 7.37 -14.58
N ILE A 111 6.96 6.66 -15.58
CA ILE A 111 6.75 5.23 -15.52
C ILE A 111 7.46 4.54 -16.70
N ARG A 112 7.63 3.23 -16.57
CA ARG A 112 7.96 2.31 -17.66
C ARG A 112 6.99 1.14 -17.62
N ILE A 113 6.62 0.65 -18.79
CA ILE A 113 5.79 -0.55 -18.92
C ILE A 113 6.68 -1.68 -19.43
N SER A 114 6.81 -2.75 -18.65
CA SER A 114 7.63 -3.92 -18.98
C SER A 114 7.13 -5.15 -18.24
N CYS A 115 7.23 -6.33 -18.87
CA CYS A 115 6.82 -7.60 -18.26
C CYS A 115 5.42 -7.54 -17.61
N ASN A 116 4.43 -6.99 -18.33
CA ASN A 116 3.05 -6.82 -17.85
C ASN A 116 2.90 -5.94 -16.59
N ARG A 117 3.86 -5.05 -16.30
CA ARG A 117 3.82 -4.17 -15.13
C ARG A 117 4.05 -2.72 -15.51
N VAL A 118 3.34 -1.84 -14.82
CA VAL A 118 3.54 -0.40 -14.82
C VAL A 118 4.44 -0.06 -13.62
N MET A 119 5.70 0.27 -13.88
CA MET A 119 6.72 0.47 -12.84
C MET A 119 7.14 1.94 -12.81
N PRO A 120 7.29 2.56 -11.63
CA PRO A 120 7.87 3.90 -11.56
C PRO A 120 9.36 3.85 -11.98
N THR A 121 9.80 4.88 -12.69
CA THR A 121 11.23 5.13 -12.89
C THR A 121 11.83 5.79 -11.65
N THR A 122 13.13 6.05 -11.63
CA THR A 122 13.73 6.88 -10.57
C THR A 122 13.08 8.26 -10.48
N ARG A 123 12.71 8.87 -11.62
CA ARG A 123 11.98 10.15 -11.64
C ARG A 123 10.55 9.99 -11.14
N GLY A 124 9.87 8.92 -11.52
CA GLY A 124 8.54 8.60 -11.02
C GLY A 124 8.49 8.43 -9.50
N LEU A 125 9.51 7.78 -8.93
CA LEU A 125 9.61 7.61 -7.48
C LEU A 125 9.71 8.95 -6.72
N LEU A 126 10.27 10.00 -7.32
CA LEU A 126 10.33 11.34 -6.72
C LEU A 126 8.95 12.01 -6.60
N VAL A 127 7.99 11.57 -7.42
CA VAL A 127 6.62 12.09 -7.46
C VAL A 127 5.59 10.98 -7.23
N ALA A 128 5.99 9.90 -6.55
CA ALA A 128 5.18 8.69 -6.42
C ALA A 128 3.82 8.97 -5.76
N ASP A 129 3.75 9.97 -4.88
CA ASP A 129 2.53 10.28 -4.12
C ASP A 129 1.48 11.01 -4.97
N SER A 130 1.87 11.65 -6.08
CA SER A 130 0.93 12.35 -6.99
C SER A 130 0.44 11.48 -8.16
N ILE A 131 1.13 10.38 -8.48
CA ILE A 131 0.71 9.51 -9.60
C ILE A 131 -0.66 8.85 -9.35
N PRO A 132 -0.98 8.32 -8.15
CA PRO A 132 -2.26 7.67 -7.86
C PRO A 132 -3.47 8.57 -8.12
N SER A 133 -3.39 9.87 -7.83
CA SER A 133 -4.53 10.78 -7.98
C SER A 133 -5.02 10.86 -9.43
N LEU A 134 -4.14 10.66 -10.42
CA LEU A 134 -4.50 10.66 -11.84
C LEU A 134 -5.44 9.51 -12.23
N PHE A 135 -5.51 8.47 -11.41
CA PHE A 135 -6.35 7.28 -11.61
C PHE A 135 -7.57 7.24 -10.68
N LEU A 136 -7.68 8.18 -9.74
CA LEU A 136 -8.74 8.23 -8.71
C LEU A 136 -9.78 9.32 -8.97
N SER A 137 -9.61 10.15 -10.00
CA SER A 137 -10.48 11.29 -10.30
C SER A 137 -11.58 11.00 -11.33
N TRP A 138 -11.97 9.73 -11.50
CA TRP A 138 -12.92 9.29 -12.53
C TRP A 138 -13.95 8.33 -11.98
#